data_AF-A0A644UFG6-F1
#
_entry.id   AF-A0A644UFG6-F1
#
_cell.length_a   1.000
_cell.length_b   1.000
_cell.length_c   1.000
_cell.angle_alpha   90.00
_cell.angle_beta   90.00
_cell.angle_gamma   90.00
#
_symmetry.space_group_name_H-M   'P 1'
#
loop_
_entity.id
_entity.type
_entity.pdbx_description
1 polymer ?
#
loop_
_entity_poly.entity_id
_entity_poly.type
_entity_poly.pdbx_seq_one_letter_code
_entity_poly.pdbx_strand_id
1 'polypeptide(L)'
;MSRKALEDTRFELIKAHILEPDHSPLNPEQQEILDRVISIAKVLDKNPIQKQAVAIHQVKFPELSRSQAYEDLRLAMRLFNTIHTFDYDFWQTWTINDIVRNIERCRNNATPQAYRVIAMEHANLIKILGERPTELEDPRRTEKHSFYILVQNNNTSVKIDMNNLEKLPAGTLQELNRALFGGKEITEAEAEELFRT
;
A
#
# COMPACT_ATOMS: atom_id res chain seq x y z
N MET A 1 26.12 -24.67 -8.53
CA MET A 1 26.87 -23.41 -8.72
C MET A 1 26.12 -22.57 -9.74
N SER A 2 25.35 -21.59 -9.28
CA SER A 2 24.59 -20.67 -10.14
C SER A 2 25.56 -19.85 -11.00
N ARG A 3 25.35 -19.79 -12.33
CA ARG A 3 26.12 -18.91 -13.21
C ARG A 3 25.82 -17.45 -12.82
N LYS A 4 26.72 -16.80 -12.08
CA LYS A 4 26.69 -15.34 -11.94
C LYS A 4 26.74 -14.72 -13.33
N ALA A 5 25.86 -13.76 -13.60
CA ALA A 5 25.87 -13.02 -14.85
C ALA A 5 27.23 -12.30 -14.99
N LEU A 6 27.80 -12.26 -16.20
CA LEU A 6 29.11 -11.66 -16.46
C LEU A 6 29.19 -10.19 -16.00
N GLU A 7 28.06 -9.48 -16.03
CA GLU A 7 27.92 -8.09 -15.55
C GLU A 7 28.12 -7.97 -14.04
N ASP A 8 27.59 -8.91 -13.25
CA ASP A 8 27.79 -8.93 -11.80
C ASP A 8 29.26 -9.23 -11.47
N THR A 9 29.93 -10.08 -12.26
CA THR A 9 31.36 -10.35 -12.07
C THR A 9 32.20 -9.10 -12.32
N ARG A 10 31.88 -8.30 -13.35
CA ARG A 10 32.57 -7.03 -13.63
C ARG A 10 32.34 -5.99 -12.54
N PHE A 11 31.10 -5.87 -12.07
CA PHE A 11 30.75 -4.97 -10.97
C PHE A 11 31.56 -5.28 -9.70
N GLU A 12 31.59 -6.55 -9.27
CA GLU A 12 32.29 -6.93 -8.05
C GLU A 12 33.81 -6.70 -8.14
N LEU A 13 34.43 -6.98 -9.29
CA LEU A 13 35.87 -6.75 -9.49
C LEU A 13 36.23 -5.27 -9.46
N ILE A 14 35.45 -4.43 -10.17
CA ILE A 14 35.66 -2.98 -10.16
C ILE A 14 35.41 -2.41 -8.77
N LYS A 15 34.37 -2.88 -8.07
CA LYS A 15 34.08 -2.48 -6.69
C LYS A 15 35.22 -2.88 -5.73
N ALA A 16 35.73 -4.10 -5.85
CA ALA A 16 36.85 -4.57 -5.04
C ALA A 16 38.09 -3.70 -5.25
N HIS A 17 38.40 -3.32 -6.48
CA HIS A 17 39.50 -2.41 -6.77
C HIS A 17 39.31 -1.00 -6.19
N ILE A 18 38.10 -0.46 -6.21
CA ILE A 18 37.79 0.85 -5.61
C ILE A 18 37.99 0.83 -4.08
N LEU A 19 37.69 -0.30 -3.43
CA LEU A 19 37.84 -0.47 -1.98
C LEU A 19 39.28 -0.77 -1.57
N GLU A 20 39.95 -1.67 -2.30
CA GLU A 20 41.31 -2.16 -2.01
C GLU A 20 42.15 -2.22 -3.31
N PRO A 21 42.76 -1.09 -3.72
CA PRO A 21 43.47 -1.00 -5.00
C PRO A 21 44.66 -1.96 -5.11
N ASP A 22 45.40 -2.16 -4.01
CA ASP A 22 46.62 -2.96 -3.98
C ASP A 22 46.35 -4.48 -4.03
N HIS A 23 45.21 -4.92 -3.50
CA HIS A 23 44.86 -6.33 -3.38
C HIS A 23 43.98 -6.84 -4.53
N SER A 24 43.42 -5.93 -5.33
CA SER A 24 42.56 -6.25 -6.47
C SER A 24 42.94 -5.43 -7.71
N PRO A 25 44.09 -5.70 -8.35
CA PRO A 25 44.48 -5.00 -9.56
C PRO A 25 43.53 -5.32 -10.72
N LEU A 26 43.16 -4.29 -11.48
CA LEU A 26 42.33 -4.44 -12.68
C LEU A 26 43.17 -4.76 -13.91
N ASN A 27 42.60 -5.54 -14.83
CA ASN A 27 43.18 -5.71 -16.16
C ASN A 27 42.95 -4.43 -17.02
N PRO A 28 43.65 -4.26 -18.16
CA PRO A 28 43.54 -3.04 -18.97
C PRO A 28 42.11 -2.72 -19.44
N GLU A 29 41.33 -3.75 -19.81
CA GLU A 29 39.93 -3.58 -20.23
C GLU A 29 39.04 -3.08 -19.08
N GLN A 30 39.24 -3.62 -17.87
CA GLN A 30 38.51 -3.21 -16.67
C GLN A 30 38.90 -1.80 -16.22
N GLN A 31 40.16 -1.41 -16.42
CA GLN A 31 40.63 -0.07 -16.14
C GLN A 31 39.92 0.96 -17.04
N GLU A 32 39.79 0.67 -18.33
CA GLU A 32 39.07 1.54 -19.27
C GLU A 32 37.58 1.68 -18.90
N ILE A 33 36.95 0.58 -18.47
CA ILE A 33 35.57 0.61 -17.97
C ILE A 33 35.47 1.48 -16.71
N LEU A 34 36.37 1.31 -15.75
CA LEU A 34 36.39 2.11 -14.53
C LEU A 34 36.55 3.61 -14.85
N ASP A 35 37.44 3.98 -15.76
CA ASP A 35 37.66 5.38 -16.16
C ASP A 35 36.40 6.00 -16.79
N ARG A 36 35.71 5.25 -17.65
CA ARG A 36 34.42 5.66 -18.23
C ARG A 36 33.34 5.83 -17.17
N VAL A 37 33.25 4.88 -16.25
CA VAL A 37 32.29 4.87 -15.14
C VAL A 37 32.52 6.04 -14.18
N ILE A 38 33.77 6.36 -13.85
CA ILE A 38 34.11 7.56 -13.06
C ILE A 38 33.75 8.84 -13.83
N SER A 39 34.01 8.87 -15.14
CA SER A 39 33.70 10.03 -15.98
C SER A 39 32.20 10.33 -16.02
N ILE A 40 31.35 9.31 -16.18
CA ILE A 40 29.89 9.50 -16.19
C ILE A 40 29.34 9.80 -14.79
N ALA A 41 29.91 9.22 -13.72
CA ALA A 41 29.55 9.56 -12.34
C ALA A 41 29.77 11.06 -12.05
N LYS A 42 30.94 11.59 -12.44
CA LYS A 42 31.24 13.04 -12.30
C LYS A 42 30.30 13.93 -13.12
N VAL A 43 29.81 13.45 -14.25
CA VAL A 43 28.82 14.18 -15.06
C VAL A 43 27.46 14.13 -14.40
N LEU A 44 27.06 12.99 -13.84
CA LEU A 44 25.81 12.82 -13.09
C LEU A 44 25.75 13.73 -11.86
N ASP A 45 26.85 13.88 -11.12
CA ASP A 45 26.90 14.76 -9.95
C ASP A 45 26.66 16.23 -10.32
N LYS A 46 27.07 16.65 -11.52
CA LYS A 46 26.84 18.02 -12.03
C LYS A 46 25.49 18.19 -12.73
N ASN A 47 25.03 17.15 -13.41
CA ASN A 47 23.82 17.11 -14.21
C ASN A 47 23.04 15.83 -13.88
N PRO A 48 22.08 15.88 -12.93
CA PRO A 48 21.38 14.69 -12.44
C PRO A 48 20.44 14.06 -13.49
N ILE A 49 20.24 14.71 -14.64
CA ILE A 49 19.41 14.19 -15.72
C ILE A 49 20.19 13.14 -16.52
N GLN A 50 19.84 11.86 -16.31
CA GLN A 50 20.48 10.70 -16.94
C GLN A 50 20.63 10.83 -18.46
N LYS A 51 19.58 11.26 -19.18
CA LYS A 51 19.61 11.43 -20.65
C LYS A 51 20.67 12.44 -21.10
N GLN A 52 20.85 13.52 -20.34
CA GLN A 52 21.87 14.54 -20.64
C GLN A 52 23.26 14.05 -20.26
N ALA A 53 23.39 13.36 -19.12
CA ALA A 53 24.64 12.76 -18.70
C ALA A 53 25.16 11.75 -19.74
N VAL A 54 24.28 10.91 -20.30
CA VAL A 54 24.62 9.97 -21.38
C VAL A 54 25.04 10.73 -22.64
N ALA A 55 24.33 11.79 -23.04
CA ALA A 55 24.72 12.56 -24.23
C ALA A 55 26.12 13.19 -24.07
N ILE A 56 26.42 13.77 -22.91
CA ILE A 56 27.75 14.32 -22.60
C ILE A 56 28.81 13.21 -22.57
N HIS A 57 28.47 12.04 -22.04
CA HIS A 57 29.36 10.89 -21.99
C HIS A 57 29.71 10.38 -23.40
N GLN A 58 28.73 10.30 -24.31
CA GLN A 58 28.98 9.92 -25.71
C GLN A 58 29.84 10.95 -26.46
N VAL A 59 29.76 12.24 -26.12
CA VAL A 59 30.67 13.24 -26.68
C VAL A 59 32.12 13.01 -26.21
N LYS A 60 32.32 12.59 -24.96
CA LYS A 60 33.65 12.26 -24.42
C LYS A 60 34.21 10.94 -24.96
N PHE A 61 33.33 9.97 -25.25
CA PHE A 61 33.69 8.65 -25.75
C PHE A 61 32.87 8.34 -27.03
N PRO A 62 33.29 8.87 -28.20
CA PRO A 62 32.53 8.76 -29.45
C PRO A 62 32.37 7.32 -29.96
N GLU A 63 33.31 6.45 -29.60
CA GLU A 63 33.33 5.03 -29.98
C GLU A 63 32.22 4.20 -29.28
N LEU A 64 31.59 4.76 -28.24
CA LEU A 64 30.58 4.04 -27.47
C LEU A 64 29.21 4.08 -28.14
N SER A 65 28.64 2.89 -28.29
CA SER A 65 27.22 2.77 -28.62
C SER A 65 26.36 3.39 -27.51
N ARG A 66 25.19 3.89 -27.90
CA ARG A 66 24.22 4.46 -26.94
C ARG A 66 23.83 3.46 -25.85
N SER A 67 23.69 2.18 -26.22
CA SER A 67 23.38 1.11 -25.26
C SER A 67 24.50 0.96 -24.23
N GLN A 68 25.75 0.95 -24.69
CA GLN A 68 26.91 0.81 -23.81
C GLN A 68 27.04 2.01 -22.85
N ALA A 69 26.78 3.23 -23.32
CA ALA A 69 26.77 4.43 -22.47
C ALA A 69 25.72 4.35 -21.34
N TYR A 70 24.58 3.70 -21.57
CA TYR A 70 23.58 3.44 -20.53
C TYR A 70 23.98 2.32 -19.57
N GLU A 71 24.76 1.33 -20.01
CA GLU A 71 25.34 0.32 -19.10
C GLU A 71 26.34 0.96 -18.15
N ASP A 72 27.22 1.83 -18.67
CA ASP A 72 28.18 2.56 -17.84
C ASP A 72 27.47 3.47 -16.83
N LEU A 73 26.38 4.12 -17.24
CA LEU A 73 25.53 4.92 -16.36
C LEU A 73 24.96 4.08 -15.22
N ARG A 74 24.39 2.91 -15.53
CA ARG A 74 23.83 1.99 -14.53
C ARG A 74 24.91 1.48 -13.59
N LEU A 75 26.08 1.15 -14.12
CA LEU A 75 27.23 0.71 -13.33
C LEU A 75 27.72 1.82 -12.40
N ALA A 76 27.81 3.07 -12.87
CA ALA A 76 28.16 4.23 -12.07
C ALA A 76 27.15 4.49 -10.95
N MET A 77 25.85 4.46 -11.25
CA MET A 77 24.80 4.61 -10.24
C MET A 77 24.88 3.52 -9.16
N ARG A 78 25.11 2.26 -9.57
CA ARG A 78 25.23 1.11 -8.67
C ARG A 78 26.49 1.16 -7.80
N LEU A 79 27.61 1.68 -8.33
CA LEU A 79 28.88 1.79 -7.61
C LEU A 79 28.92 2.97 -6.64
N PHE A 80 28.47 4.15 -7.09
CA PHE A 80 28.67 5.38 -6.34
C PHE A 80 27.46 5.81 -5.51
N ASN A 81 26.28 5.21 -5.71
CA ASN A 81 25.06 5.51 -4.96
C ASN A 81 24.78 7.03 -4.84
N THR A 82 25.31 7.84 -5.78
CA THR A 82 25.32 9.31 -5.72
C THR A 82 23.97 9.91 -6.09
N ILE A 83 23.12 9.16 -6.80
CA ILE A 83 21.73 9.54 -6.98
C ILE A 83 20.99 9.10 -5.74
N HIS A 84 20.84 10.02 -4.78
CA HIS A 84 19.87 9.86 -3.71
C HIS A 84 18.56 9.39 -4.34
N THR A 85 18.17 8.15 -4.06
CA THR A 85 16.81 7.70 -4.36
C THR A 85 15.90 8.66 -3.64
N PHE A 86 14.91 9.24 -4.34
CA PHE A 86 13.95 10.12 -3.72
C PHE A 86 13.36 9.41 -2.49
N ASP A 87 13.70 9.94 -1.32
CA ASP A 87 13.27 9.41 -0.04
C ASP A 87 11.94 10.07 0.29
N TYR A 88 10.85 9.34 0.05
CA TYR A 88 9.50 9.82 0.26
C TYR A 88 9.26 10.16 1.73
N ASP A 89 9.79 9.36 2.65
CA ASP A 89 9.59 9.55 4.10
C ASP A 89 10.34 10.81 4.56
N PHE A 90 11.56 11.01 4.07
CA PHE A 90 12.31 12.25 4.30
C PHE A 90 11.59 13.46 3.70
N TRP A 91 11.15 13.38 2.44
CA TRP A 91 10.42 14.47 1.78
C TRP A 91 9.13 14.84 2.51
N GLN A 92 8.35 13.84 2.92
CA GLN A 92 7.09 14.03 3.65
C GLN A 92 7.36 14.67 5.00
N THR A 93 8.32 14.13 5.76
CA THR A 93 8.71 14.65 7.08
C THR A 93 9.25 16.07 6.98
N TRP A 94 10.11 16.34 6.01
CA TRP A 94 10.67 17.66 5.76
C TRP A 94 9.58 18.67 5.41
N THR A 95 8.66 18.30 4.52
CA THR A 95 7.55 19.17 4.08
C THR A 95 6.57 19.46 5.23
N ILE A 96 6.22 18.47 6.04
CA ILE A 96 5.39 18.67 7.25
C ILE A 96 6.07 19.67 8.20
N ASN A 97 7.36 19.48 8.48
CA ASN A 97 8.12 20.37 9.35
C ASN A 97 8.21 21.80 8.80
N ASP A 98 8.38 21.96 7.49
CA ASP A 98 8.42 23.28 6.85
C ASP A 98 7.08 24.01 6.98
N ILE A 99 5.98 23.31 6.70
CA ILE A 99 4.64 23.88 6.83
C ILE A 99 4.34 24.29 8.28
N VAL A 100 4.67 23.45 9.27
CA VAL A 100 4.50 23.77 10.69
C VAL A 100 5.28 25.03 11.07
N ARG A 101 6.54 25.15 10.64
CA ARG A 101 7.37 26.34 10.89
C ARG A 101 6.77 27.60 10.24
N ASN A 102 6.21 27.49 9.04
CA ASN A 102 5.54 28.62 8.38
C ASN A 102 4.28 29.06 9.16
N ILE A 103 3.48 28.11 9.66
CA ILE A 103 2.32 28.41 10.51
C ILE A 103 2.75 29.13 11.79
N GLU A 104 3.80 28.65 12.48
CA GLU A 104 4.32 29.28 13.69
C GLU A 104 4.79 30.73 13.43
N ARG A 105 5.53 30.96 12.35
CA ARG A 105 5.97 32.30 11.94
C ARG A 105 4.80 33.22 11.64
N CYS A 106 3.78 32.73 10.94
CA CYS A 106 2.59 33.51 10.63
C CYS A 106 1.76 33.83 11.88
N ARG A 107 1.66 32.91 12.84
CA ARG A 107 0.95 33.14 14.11
C ARG A 107 1.55 34.31 14.91
N ASN A 108 2.87 34.47 14.87
CA ASN A 108 3.55 35.55 15.56
C ASN A 108 3.27 36.95 14.97
N ASN A 109 2.80 37.03 13.72
CA ASN A 109 2.62 38.30 13.00
C ASN A 109 1.19 38.86 13.00
N ALA A 110 0.19 38.16 13.57
CA ALA A 110 -1.19 38.62 13.83
C ALA A 110 -1.89 39.48 12.74
N THR A 111 -1.51 39.38 11.47
CA THR A 111 -2.11 40.13 10.37
C THR A 111 -3.22 39.34 9.68
N PRO A 112 -4.23 40.01 9.06
CA PRO A 112 -5.26 39.34 8.25
C PRO A 112 -4.69 38.45 7.14
N GLN A 113 -3.56 38.85 6.55
CA GLN A 113 -2.84 38.07 5.54
C GLN A 113 -2.20 36.81 6.14
N ALA A 114 -1.65 36.88 7.35
CA ALA A 114 -1.09 35.73 8.04
C ALA A 114 -2.15 34.64 8.32
N TYR A 115 -3.38 35.02 8.70
CA TYR A 115 -4.46 34.05 8.90
C TYR A 115 -4.84 33.34 7.59
N ARG A 116 -4.81 34.04 6.45
CA ARG A 116 -5.04 33.42 5.14
C ARG A 116 -3.97 32.40 4.78
N VAL A 117 -2.70 32.72 5.03
CA VAL A 117 -1.57 31.81 4.80
C VAL A 117 -1.69 30.58 5.70
N ILE A 118 -1.99 30.76 6.99
CA ILE A 118 -2.20 29.65 7.94
C ILE A 118 -3.30 28.69 7.44
N ALA A 119 -4.42 29.22 6.95
CA ALA A 119 -5.50 28.39 6.40
C ALA A 119 -5.06 27.58 5.17
N MET A 120 -4.26 28.19 4.28
CA MET A 120 -3.70 27.51 3.11
C MET A 120 -2.72 26.40 3.51
N GLU A 121 -1.86 26.68 4.49
CA GLU A 121 -0.88 25.72 5.02
C GLU A 121 -1.54 24.53 5.71
N HIS A 122 -2.61 24.74 6.47
CA HIS A 122 -3.42 23.65 7.02
C HIS A 122 -4.07 22.80 5.91
N ALA A 123 -4.55 23.41 4.83
CA ALA A 123 -5.07 22.67 3.68
C ALA A 123 -3.98 21.85 2.97
N ASN A 124 -2.74 22.35 2.92
CA ASN A 124 -1.60 21.62 2.38
C ASN A 124 -1.22 20.42 3.27
N LEU A 125 -1.22 20.59 4.59
CA LEU A 125 -0.99 19.48 5.53
C LEU A 125 -2.00 18.34 5.35
N ILE A 126 -3.29 18.67 5.20
CA ILE A 126 -4.33 17.66 4.96
C ILE A 126 -4.05 16.87 3.68
N LYS A 127 -3.62 17.54 2.61
CA LYS A 127 -3.27 16.88 1.35
C LYS A 127 -2.05 15.96 1.48
N ILE A 128 -1.06 16.34 2.29
CA ILE A 128 0.19 15.58 2.48
C ILE A 128 0.00 14.37 3.39
N LEU A 129 -0.86 14.49 4.41
CA LEU A 129 -1.19 13.40 5.34
C LEU A 129 -2.12 12.36 4.70
N GLY A 130 -2.91 12.76 3.71
CA GLY A 130 -3.87 11.89 3.03
C GLY A 130 -5.13 11.61 3.84
N GLU A 131 -5.92 10.65 3.37
CA GLU A 131 -7.13 10.21 4.05
C GLU A 131 -6.78 9.24 5.19
N ARG A 132 -7.51 9.36 6.30
CA ARG A 132 -7.41 8.39 7.40
C ARG A 132 -7.76 7.00 6.85
N PRO A 133 -6.98 5.94 7.16
CA PRO A 133 -7.37 4.59 6.78
C PRO A 133 -8.80 4.33 7.27
N THR A 134 -9.69 3.92 6.36
CA THR A 134 -11.02 3.44 6.72
C THR A 134 -10.80 2.31 7.71
N GLU A 135 -11.35 2.45 8.92
CA GLU A 135 -11.29 1.39 9.92
C GLU A 135 -11.78 0.09 9.28
N LEU A 136 -11.03 -1.00 9.43
CA LEU A 136 -11.43 -2.33 8.99
C LEU A 136 -12.82 -2.63 9.58
N GLU A 137 -13.84 -2.80 8.73
CA GLU A 137 -15.19 -3.14 9.20
C GLU A 137 -15.12 -4.42 10.04
N ASP A 138 -15.59 -4.34 11.29
CA ASP A 138 -15.57 -5.46 12.23
C ASP A 138 -16.32 -6.68 11.63
N PRO A 139 -15.63 -7.82 11.40
CA PRO A 139 -16.22 -9.03 10.80
C PRO A 139 -17.42 -9.58 11.57
N ARG A 140 -17.57 -9.20 12.85
CA ARG A 140 -18.66 -9.68 13.72
C ARG A 140 -20.01 -9.00 13.46
N ARG A 141 -20.05 -7.89 12.72
CA ARG A 141 -21.33 -7.22 12.39
C ARG A 141 -22.06 -7.87 11.20
N THR A 142 -21.41 -8.80 10.49
CA THR A 142 -21.92 -9.40 9.25
C THR A 142 -22.65 -10.74 9.46
N GLU A 143 -22.63 -11.31 10.66
CA GLU A 143 -23.35 -12.55 10.97
C GLU A 143 -24.85 -12.27 11.22
N LYS A 144 -25.65 -12.22 10.16
CA LYS A 144 -27.11 -12.31 10.27
C LYS A 144 -27.48 -13.72 10.77
N HIS A 145 -27.86 -13.85 12.04
CA HIS A 145 -28.34 -15.11 12.61
C HIS A 145 -29.68 -15.52 11.97
N SER A 146 -29.71 -16.60 11.19
CA SER A 146 -30.95 -17.26 10.76
C SER A 146 -31.33 -18.37 11.75
N PHE A 147 -32.49 -18.23 12.39
CA PHE A 147 -33.01 -19.20 13.37
C PHE A 147 -33.94 -20.19 12.66
N TYR A 148 -33.60 -21.49 12.72
CA TYR A 148 -34.40 -22.57 12.15
C TYR A 148 -35.02 -23.43 13.26
N ILE A 149 -36.30 -23.79 13.11
CA ILE A 149 -36.95 -24.80 13.95
C ILE A 149 -36.97 -26.11 13.16
N LEU A 150 -36.41 -27.17 13.75
CA LEU A 150 -36.44 -28.53 13.20
C LEU A 150 -37.61 -29.27 13.84
N VAL A 151 -38.64 -29.58 13.05
CA VAL A 151 -39.76 -30.42 13.50
C VAL A 151 -39.65 -31.78 12.81
N GLN A 152 -39.59 -32.85 13.59
CA GLN A 152 -39.68 -34.22 13.09
C GLN A 152 -41.11 -34.74 13.24
N ASN A 153 -41.72 -35.16 12.13
CA ASN A 153 -43.00 -35.84 12.13
C ASN A 153 -42.94 -37.00 11.12
N ASN A 154 -43.31 -38.21 11.53
CA ASN A 154 -43.36 -39.41 10.67
C ASN A 154 -42.14 -39.64 9.76
N ASN A 155 -40.93 -39.68 10.33
CA ASN A 155 -39.66 -39.96 9.64
C ASN A 155 -39.22 -38.96 8.56
N THR A 156 -39.90 -37.82 8.40
CA THR A 156 -39.43 -36.70 7.57
C THR A 156 -39.10 -35.48 8.45
N SER A 157 -37.92 -34.91 8.23
CA SER A 157 -37.44 -33.71 8.93
C SER A 157 -37.72 -32.48 8.10
N VAL A 158 -38.60 -31.61 8.57
CA VAL A 158 -38.90 -30.33 7.89
C VAL A 158 -38.17 -29.21 8.62
N LYS A 159 -37.23 -28.55 7.92
CA LYS A 159 -36.58 -27.31 8.36
C LYS A 159 -37.50 -26.14 8.08
N ILE A 160 -38.01 -25.50 9.13
CA ILE A 160 -38.85 -24.31 8.99
C ILE A 160 -38.03 -23.10 9.41
N ASP A 161 -37.87 -22.15 8.48
CA ASP A 161 -37.23 -20.86 8.70
C ASP A 161 -38.22 -19.91 9.38
N MET A 162 -37.88 -19.39 10.57
CA MET A 162 -38.82 -18.57 11.36
C MET A 162 -39.25 -17.30 10.64
N ASN A 163 -38.42 -16.77 9.74
CA ASN A 163 -38.72 -15.55 8.98
C ASN A 163 -39.80 -15.73 7.90
N ASN A 164 -40.15 -16.98 7.56
CA ASN A 164 -41.14 -17.30 6.53
C ASN A 164 -42.40 -17.96 7.08
N LEU A 165 -42.56 -18.06 8.40
CA LEU A 165 -43.75 -18.62 9.06
C LEU A 165 -45.03 -17.87 8.66
N GLU A 166 -44.96 -16.53 8.51
CA GLU A 166 -46.09 -15.69 8.12
C GLU A 166 -46.58 -15.93 6.68
N LYS A 167 -45.75 -16.53 5.82
CA LYS A 167 -46.07 -16.75 4.39
C LYS A 167 -46.61 -18.15 4.12
N LEU A 168 -46.76 -18.99 5.15
CA LEU A 168 -47.28 -20.34 4.98
C LEU A 168 -48.81 -20.31 4.79
N PRO A 169 -49.38 -21.18 3.93
CA PRO A 169 -50.83 -21.27 3.76
C PRO A 169 -51.51 -21.62 5.09
N ALA A 170 -52.67 -21.00 5.35
CA ALA A 170 -53.41 -21.16 6.61
C ALA A 170 -53.71 -22.64 6.96
N GLY A 171 -53.96 -23.49 5.95
CA GLY A 171 -54.17 -24.93 6.14
C GLY A 171 -52.94 -25.66 6.69
N THR A 172 -51.73 -25.26 6.26
CA THR A 172 -50.47 -25.89 6.70
C THR A 172 -50.07 -25.41 8.10
N LEU A 173 -50.41 -24.16 8.46
CA LEU A 173 -50.27 -23.65 9.82
C LEU A 173 -51.19 -24.38 10.81
N GLN A 174 -52.44 -24.66 10.41
CA GLN A 174 -53.37 -25.45 11.23
C GLN A 174 -52.90 -26.90 11.42
N GLU A 175 -52.35 -27.54 10.37
CA GLU A 175 -51.77 -28.88 10.48
C GLU A 175 -50.51 -28.90 11.38
N LEU A 176 -49.66 -27.88 11.28
CA LEU A 176 -48.50 -27.69 12.17
C LEU A 176 -48.92 -27.48 13.63
N ASN A 177 -49.90 -26.61 13.90
CA ASN A 177 -50.43 -26.40 15.24
C ASN A 177 -51.07 -27.66 15.81
N ARG A 178 -51.83 -28.40 15.00
CA ARG A 178 -52.43 -29.66 15.41
C ARG A 178 -51.38 -30.73 15.72
N ALA A 179 -50.29 -30.78 14.96
CA ALA A 179 -49.18 -31.71 15.17
C ALA A 179 -48.31 -31.34 16.39
N LEU A 180 -48.08 -30.05 16.64
CA LEU A 180 -47.22 -29.56 17.72
C LEU A 180 -47.92 -29.49 19.08
N PHE A 181 -49.20 -29.11 19.11
CA PHE A 181 -49.97 -28.90 20.35
C PHE A 181 -51.04 -29.99 20.57
N GLY A 182 -51.03 -31.06 19.78
CA GLY A 182 -51.90 -32.23 19.98
C GLY A 182 -53.41 -31.94 19.90
N GLY A 183 -53.81 -30.84 19.23
CA GLY A 183 -55.21 -30.43 19.11
C GLY A 183 -55.79 -29.73 20.33
N LYS A 184 -54.97 -29.21 21.25
CA LYS A 184 -55.43 -28.24 22.26
C LYS A 184 -55.22 -26.83 21.71
N GLU A 185 -56.22 -26.32 20.99
CA GLU A 185 -56.30 -24.88 20.74
C GLU A 185 -56.64 -24.20 22.08
N ILE A 186 -55.86 -23.19 22.46
CA ILE A 186 -56.20 -22.32 23.60
C ILE A 186 -57.49 -21.61 23.19
N THR A 187 -58.57 -21.89 23.91
CA THR A 187 -59.86 -21.25 23.63
C THR A 187 -59.78 -19.78 24.01
N GLU A 188 -60.60 -18.92 23.37
CA GLU A 188 -60.58 -17.46 23.56
C GLU A 188 -60.70 -17.06 25.06
N ALA A 189 -61.37 -17.90 25.85
CA ALA A 189 -61.48 -17.75 27.31
C ALA A 189 -60.16 -18.00 28.07
N GLU A 190 -59.34 -18.96 27.64
CA GLU A 190 -58.03 -19.25 28.26
C GLU A 190 -56.97 -18.22 27.84
N ALA A 191 -57.12 -17.62 26.65
CA ALA A 191 -56.27 -16.52 26.21
C ALA A 191 -56.48 -15.26 27.06
N GLU A 192 -57.73 -14.93 27.42
CA GLU A 192 -58.03 -13.78 28.29
C GLU A 192 -57.45 -13.93 29.70
N GLU A 193 -57.38 -15.14 30.27
CA GLU A 193 -56.73 -15.37 31.56
C GLU A 193 -55.21 -15.16 31.50
N LEU A 194 -54.56 -15.60 30.41
CA LEU A 194 -53.12 -15.40 30.23
C LEU A 194 -52.73 -13.93 30.07
N PHE A 195 -53.59 -13.09 29.48
CA PHE A 195 -53.34 -11.65 29.36
C PHE A 195 -53.59 -10.84 30.64
N ARG A 196 -54.21 -11.44 31.67
CA ARG A 196 -54.44 -10.80 32.98
C ARG A 196 -53.37 -11.11 34.02
N THR A 197 -52.40 -11.96 33.70
CA THR A 197 -51.24 -12.27 34.56
C THR A 197 -50.01 -11.52 34.07
#